data_AF-U4K6B0-F1
#
_entry.id   AF-U4K6B0-F1
#
_cell.length_a   1.000
_cell.length_b   1.000
_cell.length_c   1.000
_cell.angle_alpha   90.00
_cell.angle_beta   90.00
_cell.angle_gamma   90.00
#
_symmetry.space_group_name_H-M   'P 1'
#
loop_
_entity.id
_entity.type
_entity.pdbx_description
1 polymer ?
#
loop_
_entity_poly.entity_id
_entity_poly.type
_entity_poly.pdbx_seq_one_letter_code
_entity_poly.pdbx_strand_id
1 'polypeptide(L)'
;MKECKDKEFTNEVAFRLIPSKYPPIALFDDVADEEEFAALYAIQELTNPRIQNELGNLTLVDPSEIPFGIAGCSYAVAPFVHISGDGGRFNDAQFGAFYCAENMETAISEVSYHQVRYLNNIENCPFEVITYRGLECQFTAKLKDLTSLPMEHDVYSKSHYSAGQQVARELKQSGSDGVTYFSVRARKPEEVCFALFAPRLIQRIVQTAHFESFYSNGAITKFEKVSPCNAEQD
;
A
#
# COMPACT_ATOMS: atom_id res chain seq x y z
N MET A 1 19.17 6.73 -12.50
CA MET A 1 18.37 5.54 -12.92
C MET A 1 19.11 4.54 -13.79
N LYS A 2 19.88 4.93 -14.84
CA LYS A 2 20.60 3.99 -15.73
C LYS A 2 21.59 3.03 -15.03
N GLU A 3 22.02 3.35 -13.81
CA GLU A 3 22.99 2.55 -13.03
C GLU A 3 22.33 1.58 -12.04
N CYS A 4 21.07 1.83 -11.66
CA CYS A 4 20.34 0.94 -10.74
C CYS A 4 19.94 -0.34 -11.47
N LYS A 5 20.40 -1.47 -10.97
CA LYS A 5 20.09 -2.80 -11.51
C LYS A 5 18.69 -3.24 -11.09
N ASP A 6 18.18 -4.27 -11.75
CA ASP A 6 16.98 -4.94 -11.29
C ASP A 6 17.35 -6.04 -10.31
N LYS A 7 16.48 -6.28 -9.33
CA LYS A 7 16.56 -7.37 -8.36
C LYS A 7 15.30 -8.20 -8.46
N GLU A 8 15.49 -9.51 -8.55
CA GLU A 8 14.39 -10.48 -8.64
C GLU A 8 13.98 -10.94 -7.25
N PHE A 9 12.67 -10.99 -7.03
CA PHE A 9 12.03 -11.44 -5.80
C PHE A 9 11.02 -12.52 -6.17
N THR A 10 11.13 -13.69 -5.54
CA THR A 10 10.28 -14.85 -5.82
C THR A 10 9.62 -15.31 -4.54
N ASN A 11 8.28 -15.29 -4.51
CA ASN A 11 7.47 -15.60 -3.33
C ASN A 11 7.92 -14.80 -2.08
N GLU A 12 8.37 -13.57 -2.29
CA GLU A 12 8.88 -12.68 -1.24
C GLU A 12 7.76 -12.35 -0.27
N VAL A 13 8.06 -12.46 1.02
CA VAL A 13 7.11 -12.14 2.10
C VAL A 13 7.41 -10.74 2.59
N ALA A 14 6.38 -9.88 2.60
CA ALA A 14 6.46 -8.53 3.08
C ALA A 14 5.21 -8.16 3.89
N PHE A 15 5.28 -7.04 4.61
CA PHE A 15 4.28 -6.62 5.56
C PHE A 15 3.74 -5.25 5.21
N ARG A 16 2.43 -5.10 5.38
CA ARG A 16 1.72 -3.84 5.23
C ARG A 16 0.83 -3.65 6.45
N LEU A 17 0.65 -2.41 6.87
CA LEU A 17 -0.28 -2.08 7.95
C LEU A 17 -1.30 -1.09 7.39
N ILE A 18 -2.58 -1.30 7.68
CA ILE A 18 -3.67 -0.44 7.18
C ILE A 18 -4.61 -0.04 8.31
N PRO A 19 -5.16 1.19 8.32
CA PRO A 19 -6.22 1.58 9.26
C PRO A 19 -7.47 0.71 9.08
N SER A 20 -8.10 0.27 10.17
CA SER A 20 -9.25 -0.64 10.12
C SER A 20 -10.59 0.04 9.78
N LYS A 21 -10.69 1.38 9.94
CA LYS A 21 -11.97 2.11 10.00
C LYS A 21 -12.38 2.82 8.68
N TYR A 22 -11.63 2.64 7.59
CA TYR A 22 -11.92 3.31 6.31
C TYR A 22 -11.85 2.34 5.13
N PRO A 23 -12.90 2.35 4.29
CA PRO A 23 -13.99 1.39 4.37
C PRO A 23 -13.48 -0.06 4.29
N PRO A 24 -14.10 -1.03 5.00
CA PRO A 24 -13.78 -2.44 4.79
C PRO A 24 -14.11 -2.78 3.33
N ILE A 25 -13.06 -3.02 2.54
CA ILE A 25 -13.16 -3.35 1.13
C ILE A 25 -13.61 -4.80 1.02
N ALA A 26 -14.88 -5.08 1.35
CA ALA A 26 -15.44 -6.42 1.26
C ALA A 26 -15.77 -6.79 -0.20
N LEU A 27 -16.00 -5.80 -1.06
CA LEU A 27 -16.55 -6.00 -2.41
C LEU A 27 -15.70 -6.87 -3.32
N PHE A 28 -14.37 -6.83 -3.22
CA PHE A 28 -13.49 -7.68 -4.03
C PHE A 28 -13.28 -9.07 -3.43
N ASP A 29 -13.50 -9.24 -2.13
CA ASP A 29 -13.38 -10.55 -1.48
C ASP A 29 -14.67 -11.37 -1.69
N ASP A 30 -15.80 -10.70 -1.93
CA ASP A 30 -17.07 -11.31 -2.33
C ASP A 30 -17.14 -11.67 -3.83
N VAL A 31 -16.18 -11.20 -4.63
CA VAL A 31 -16.12 -11.45 -6.08
C VAL A 31 -15.11 -12.55 -6.37
N ALA A 32 -15.60 -13.67 -6.91
CA ALA A 32 -14.79 -14.85 -7.19
C ALA A 32 -14.08 -14.77 -8.55
N ASP A 33 -14.63 -14.03 -9.53
CA ASP A 33 -14.15 -14.03 -10.91
C ASP A 33 -14.36 -12.69 -11.67
N GLU A 34 -13.85 -12.65 -12.91
CA GLU A 34 -13.87 -11.47 -13.79
C GLU A 34 -15.30 -11.04 -14.20
N GLU A 35 -16.24 -11.99 -14.28
CA GLU A 35 -17.62 -11.73 -14.71
C GLU A 35 -18.39 -10.97 -13.62
N GLU A 36 -18.22 -11.39 -12.37
CA GLU A 36 -18.74 -10.68 -11.20
C GLU A 36 -18.09 -9.30 -11.02
N PHE A 37 -16.79 -9.15 -11.34
CA PHE A 37 -16.13 -7.85 -11.34
C PHE A 37 -16.72 -6.90 -12.40
N ALA A 38 -17.05 -7.41 -13.59
CA ALA A 38 -17.69 -6.60 -14.63
C ALA A 38 -19.04 -6.03 -14.15
N ALA A 39 -19.78 -6.76 -13.31
CA ALA A 39 -20.99 -6.26 -12.68
C ALA A 39 -20.70 -5.11 -11.70
N LEU A 40 -19.65 -5.21 -10.87
CA LEU A 40 -19.24 -4.12 -9.98
C LEU A 40 -18.83 -2.86 -10.76
N TYR A 41 -18.11 -3.04 -11.87
CA TYR A 41 -17.75 -1.95 -12.76
C TYR A 41 -18.99 -1.24 -13.32
N ALA A 42 -19.97 -2.00 -13.82
CA ALA A 42 -21.23 -1.44 -14.30
C ALA A 42 -22.01 -0.69 -13.20
N ILE A 43 -21.94 -1.17 -11.94
CA ILE A 43 -22.55 -0.47 -10.81
C ILE A 43 -21.79 0.82 -10.48
N GLN A 44 -20.47 0.89 -10.64
CA GLN A 44 -19.71 2.13 -10.43
C GLN A 44 -20.17 3.26 -11.37
N GLU A 45 -20.50 2.91 -12.61
CA GLU A 45 -21.06 3.83 -13.60
C GLU A 45 -22.44 4.37 -13.15
N LEU A 46 -23.18 3.61 -12.34
CA LEU A 46 -24.40 4.04 -11.70
C LEU A 46 -24.04 4.88 -10.46
N THR A 47 -24.26 6.19 -10.56
CA THR A 47 -23.83 7.28 -9.66
C THR A 47 -24.20 7.17 -8.17
N ASN A 48 -23.83 6.09 -7.46
CA ASN A 48 -23.98 5.95 -6.02
C ASN A 48 -22.65 6.30 -5.34
N PRO A 49 -22.54 7.47 -4.66
CA PRO A 49 -21.30 7.93 -4.04
C PRO A 49 -20.74 6.97 -2.98
N ARG A 50 -21.60 6.18 -2.32
CA ARG A 50 -21.15 5.18 -1.33
C ARG A 50 -20.37 4.07 -2.02
N ILE A 51 -20.91 3.53 -3.11
CA ILE A 51 -20.29 2.44 -3.86
C ILE A 51 -19.01 2.92 -4.55
N GLN A 52 -19.01 4.14 -5.09
CA GLN A 52 -17.81 4.73 -5.68
C GLN A 52 -16.67 4.89 -4.67
N ASN A 53 -16.97 5.28 -3.43
CA ASN A 53 -15.96 5.36 -2.36
C ASN A 53 -15.41 3.99 -1.97
N GLU A 54 -16.21 2.93 -2.05
CA GLU A 54 -15.80 1.57 -1.71
C GLU A 54 -14.99 0.90 -2.82
N LEU A 55 -15.31 1.14 -4.09
CA LEU A 55 -14.60 0.57 -5.24
C LEU A 55 -13.34 1.34 -5.63
N GLY A 56 -13.22 2.61 -5.22
CA GLY A 56 -12.15 3.48 -5.73
C GLY A 56 -12.39 3.80 -7.20
N ASN A 57 -11.38 4.22 -7.96
CA ASN A 57 -11.49 4.40 -9.41
C ASN A 57 -11.01 3.13 -10.14
N LEU A 58 -11.95 2.29 -10.59
CA LEU A 58 -11.63 1.03 -11.26
C LEU A 58 -10.97 1.24 -12.63
N THR A 59 -11.15 2.41 -13.26
CA THR A 59 -10.54 2.70 -14.57
C THR A 59 -9.02 2.84 -14.50
N LEU A 60 -8.43 2.85 -13.30
CA LEU A 60 -6.97 2.95 -13.09
C LEU A 60 -6.26 1.60 -13.21
N VAL A 61 -7.01 0.50 -13.25
CA VAL A 61 -6.47 -0.86 -13.30
C VAL A 61 -7.09 -1.57 -14.49
N ASP A 62 -6.24 -2.14 -15.34
CA ASP A 62 -6.70 -3.06 -16.38
C ASP A 62 -7.25 -4.33 -15.69
N PRO A 63 -8.48 -4.77 -16.00
CA PRO A 63 -9.05 -5.99 -15.40
C PRO A 63 -8.14 -7.22 -15.51
N SER A 64 -7.34 -7.32 -16.58
CA SER A 64 -6.37 -8.41 -16.77
C SER A 64 -5.19 -8.39 -15.79
N GLU A 65 -4.96 -7.26 -15.11
CA GLU A 65 -3.94 -7.12 -14.06
C GLU A 65 -4.49 -7.46 -12.66
N ILE A 66 -5.80 -7.72 -12.51
CA ILE A 66 -6.41 -8.07 -11.24
C ILE A 66 -6.14 -9.55 -10.94
N PRO A 67 -5.52 -9.89 -9.79
CA PRO A 67 -5.24 -11.28 -9.42
C PRO A 67 -6.48 -11.95 -8.82
N PHE A 68 -7.51 -12.20 -9.63
CA PHE A 68 -8.72 -12.89 -9.18
C PHE A 68 -8.39 -14.27 -8.57
N GLY A 69 -9.14 -14.65 -7.54
CA GLY A 69 -9.00 -15.94 -6.86
C GLY A 69 -7.86 -16.05 -5.84
N ILE A 70 -7.01 -15.02 -5.65
CA ILE A 70 -6.05 -15.02 -4.54
C ILE A 70 -6.75 -14.70 -3.22
N ALA A 71 -6.23 -15.23 -2.11
CA ALA A 71 -6.66 -14.76 -0.79
C ALA A 71 -6.23 -13.30 -0.59
N GLY A 72 -7.17 -12.45 -0.19
CA GLY A 72 -6.95 -11.01 0.03
C GLY A 72 -6.82 -10.20 -1.26
N CYS A 73 -7.56 -10.58 -2.32
CA CYS A 73 -7.61 -9.85 -3.58
C CYS A 73 -8.00 -8.37 -3.38
N SER A 74 -8.96 -8.10 -2.48
CA SER A 74 -9.35 -6.73 -2.12
C SER A 74 -8.16 -5.89 -1.65
N TYR A 75 -7.34 -6.42 -0.76
CA TYR A 75 -6.15 -5.77 -0.24
C TYR A 75 -5.08 -5.56 -1.33
N ALA A 76 -5.04 -6.44 -2.33
CA ALA A 76 -4.08 -6.36 -3.43
C ALA A 76 -4.46 -5.23 -4.41
N VAL A 77 -5.75 -5.10 -4.74
CA VAL A 77 -6.25 -4.12 -5.73
C VAL A 77 -6.40 -2.73 -5.14
N ALA A 78 -6.78 -2.62 -3.86
CA ALA A 78 -7.13 -1.35 -3.21
C ALA A 78 -6.11 -0.21 -3.42
N PRO A 79 -4.78 -0.42 -3.31
CA PRO A 79 -3.80 0.66 -3.48
C PRO A 79 -3.69 1.20 -4.91
N PHE A 80 -4.29 0.50 -5.87
CA PHE A 80 -4.29 0.87 -7.29
C PHE A 80 -5.53 1.67 -7.70
N VAL A 81 -6.64 1.50 -6.97
CA VAL A 81 -7.92 2.18 -7.26
C VAL A 81 -8.21 3.33 -6.29
N HIS A 82 -7.64 3.31 -5.08
CA HIS A 82 -7.78 4.38 -4.08
C HIS A 82 -6.51 5.26 -4.02
N ILE A 83 -6.25 6.00 -5.10
CA ILE A 83 -5.07 6.87 -5.18
C ILE A 83 -5.31 8.21 -4.47
N SER A 84 -4.30 8.69 -3.74
CA SER A 84 -4.29 10.05 -3.19
C SER A 84 -4.02 11.07 -4.30
N GLY A 85 -4.63 12.25 -4.21
CA GLY A 85 -4.40 13.34 -5.18
C GLY A 85 -2.95 13.83 -5.24
N ASP A 86 -2.20 13.71 -4.15
CA ASP A 86 -0.77 14.05 -4.10
C ASP A 86 0.16 12.86 -4.44
N GLY A 87 -0.41 11.66 -4.63
CA GLY A 87 0.35 10.41 -4.77
C GLY A 87 1.14 10.02 -3.52
N GLY A 88 2.08 9.10 -3.71
CA GLY A 88 3.05 8.62 -2.73
C GLY A 88 4.49 8.95 -3.14
N ARG A 89 5.46 8.27 -2.52
CA ARG A 89 6.88 8.47 -2.84
C ARG A 89 7.23 8.02 -4.26
N PHE A 90 6.67 6.89 -4.68
CA PHE A 90 6.92 6.23 -5.96
C PHE A 90 5.63 6.01 -6.75
N ASN A 91 4.68 6.93 -6.65
CA ASN A 91 3.54 7.05 -7.55
C ASN A 91 2.98 8.47 -7.45
N ASP A 92 2.38 8.97 -8.51
CA ASP A 92 1.65 10.24 -8.50
C ASP A 92 0.13 9.98 -8.63
N ALA A 93 -0.63 11.01 -8.97
CA ALA A 93 -2.08 10.91 -9.15
C ALA A 93 -2.52 10.18 -10.43
N GLN A 94 -1.60 9.65 -11.24
CA GLN A 94 -1.94 8.96 -12.50
C GLN A 94 -2.06 7.45 -12.34
N PHE A 95 -1.43 6.86 -11.33
CA PHE A 95 -1.47 5.42 -11.06
C PHE A 95 -1.23 5.14 -9.58
N GLY A 96 -1.76 4.01 -9.10
CA GLY A 96 -1.52 3.58 -7.73
C GLY A 96 -0.31 2.65 -7.60
N ALA A 97 0.09 2.41 -6.36
CA ALA A 97 1.20 1.52 -6.04
C ALA A 97 0.94 0.80 -4.71
N PHE A 98 1.28 -0.48 -4.66
CA PHE A 98 1.23 -1.27 -3.45
C PHE A 98 2.54 -1.12 -2.68
N TYR A 99 2.46 -0.51 -1.50
CA TYR A 99 3.60 -0.32 -0.60
C TYR A 99 3.61 -1.37 0.51
N CYS A 100 4.74 -2.03 0.71
CA CYS A 100 4.99 -2.93 1.83
C CYS A 100 6.45 -2.84 2.29
N ALA A 101 6.75 -3.40 3.45
CA ALA A 101 8.07 -3.42 4.05
C ALA A 101 8.52 -4.85 4.33
N GLU A 102 9.82 -5.10 4.39
CA GLU A 102 10.38 -6.43 4.69
C GLU A 102 9.97 -6.96 6.08
N ASN A 103 9.60 -6.06 7.00
CA ASN A 103 9.18 -6.41 8.35
C ASN A 103 8.07 -5.49 8.88
N MET A 104 7.30 -6.00 9.85
CA MET A 104 6.17 -5.27 10.45
C MET A 104 6.60 -4.01 11.23
N GLU A 105 7.79 -3.99 11.83
CA GLU A 105 8.30 -2.81 12.56
C GLU A 105 8.50 -1.61 11.62
N THR A 106 9.02 -1.87 10.43
CA THR A 106 9.16 -0.88 9.35
C THR A 106 7.79 -0.43 8.83
N ALA A 107 6.87 -1.38 8.60
CA ALA A 107 5.51 -1.05 8.17
C ALA A 107 4.78 -0.14 9.18
N ILE A 108 4.93 -0.42 10.48
CA ILE A 108 4.40 0.43 11.57
C ILE A 108 5.02 1.83 11.51
N SER A 109 6.33 1.93 11.28
CA SER A 109 7.04 3.23 11.24
C SER A 109 6.59 4.10 10.05
N GLU A 110 6.42 3.50 8.87
CA GLU A 110 5.89 4.19 7.68
C GLU A 110 4.45 4.67 7.90
N VAL A 111 3.56 3.80 8.37
CA VAL A 111 2.16 4.15 8.62
C VAL A 111 2.03 5.19 9.72
N SER A 112 2.82 5.10 10.79
CA SER A 112 2.78 6.08 11.89
C SER A 112 3.10 7.48 11.39
N TYR A 113 4.12 7.63 10.54
CA TYR A 113 4.48 8.92 9.95
C TYR A 113 3.33 9.52 9.14
N HIS A 114 2.76 8.71 8.23
CA HIS A 114 1.68 9.17 7.36
C HIS A 114 0.39 9.44 8.13
N GLN A 115 0.08 8.63 9.13
CA GLN A 115 -1.07 8.82 9.99
C GLN A 115 -0.96 10.12 10.79
N VAL A 116 0.19 10.37 11.44
CA VAL A 116 0.40 11.62 12.20
C VAL A 116 0.22 12.83 11.29
N ARG A 117 0.78 12.80 10.07
CA ARG A 117 0.59 13.89 9.10
C ARG A 117 -0.87 14.07 8.72
N TYR A 118 -1.62 12.99 8.50
CA TYR A 118 -3.06 13.06 8.21
C TYR A 118 -3.86 13.65 9.37
N LEU A 119 -3.65 13.16 10.60
CA LEU A 119 -4.38 13.63 11.79
C LEU A 119 -4.08 15.09 12.13
N ASN A 120 -2.84 15.54 11.92
CA ASN A 120 -2.46 16.93 12.12
C ASN A 120 -3.13 17.89 11.13
N ASN A 121 -3.68 17.39 10.03
CA ASN A 121 -4.45 18.19 9.08
C ASN A 121 -5.96 18.24 9.41
N ILE A 122 -6.41 17.56 10.48
CA ILE A 122 -7.82 17.56 10.92
C ILE A 122 -7.98 18.53 12.08
N GLU A 123 -8.76 19.59 11.87
CA GLU A 123 -9.16 20.50 12.96
C GLU A 123 -9.99 19.76 14.01
N ASN A 124 -9.68 19.97 15.29
CA ASN A 124 -10.35 19.33 16.42
C ASN A 124 -10.42 17.79 16.30
N CYS A 125 -9.29 17.17 15.91
CA CYS A 125 -9.18 15.73 15.70
C CYS A 125 -9.81 14.94 16.88
N PRO A 126 -10.93 14.22 16.66
CA PRO A 126 -11.67 13.54 17.73
C PRO A 126 -11.08 12.16 18.08
N PHE A 127 -10.04 11.73 17.36
CA PHE A 127 -9.49 10.39 17.49
C PHE A 127 -8.35 10.37 18.52
N GLU A 128 -8.55 9.62 19.60
CA GLU A 128 -7.49 9.30 20.57
C GLU A 128 -6.86 7.94 20.27
N VAL A 129 -7.62 7.01 19.70
CA VAL A 129 -7.20 5.64 19.36
C VAL A 129 -7.56 5.31 17.92
N ILE A 130 -6.61 4.73 17.21
CA ILE A 130 -6.80 4.25 15.83
C ILE A 130 -6.46 2.78 15.78
N THR A 131 -7.36 1.99 15.21
CA THR A 131 -7.17 0.55 15.04
C THR A 131 -6.61 0.25 13.65
N TYR A 132 -5.79 -0.78 13.55
CA TYR A 132 -5.12 -1.23 12.34
C TYR A 132 -5.21 -2.73 12.16
N ARG A 133 -5.07 -3.16 10.91
CA ARG A 133 -4.85 -4.55 10.50
C ARG A 133 -3.44 -4.66 9.95
N GLY A 134 -2.67 -5.59 10.51
CA GLY A 134 -1.43 -6.05 9.91
C GLY A 134 -1.75 -7.05 8.81
N LEU A 135 -1.08 -6.89 7.68
CA LEU A 135 -1.18 -7.74 6.51
C LEU A 135 0.20 -8.33 6.22
N GLU A 136 0.22 -9.62 5.92
CA GLU A 136 1.36 -10.29 5.28
C GLU A 136 0.99 -10.48 3.81
N CYS A 137 1.84 -10.02 2.91
CA CYS A 137 1.70 -10.21 1.48
C CYS A 137 2.83 -11.09 0.96
N GLN A 138 2.50 -11.95 0.00
CA GLN A 138 3.47 -12.68 -0.81
C GLN A 138 3.43 -12.16 -2.24
N PHE A 139 4.58 -11.86 -2.83
CA PHE A 139 4.67 -11.37 -4.21
C PHE A 139 5.87 -11.96 -4.97
N THR A 140 5.78 -11.90 -6.30
CA THR A 140 6.90 -12.21 -7.20
C THR A 140 7.05 -11.05 -8.19
N ALA A 141 8.23 -10.45 -8.27
CA ALA A 141 8.45 -9.26 -9.07
C ALA A 141 9.93 -9.04 -9.40
N LYS A 142 10.18 -8.34 -10.51
CA LYS A 142 11.50 -7.81 -10.86
C LYS A 142 11.54 -6.31 -10.61
N LEU A 143 12.11 -5.92 -9.47
CA LEU A 143 12.07 -4.55 -8.97
C LEU A 143 13.37 -3.80 -9.30
N LYS A 144 13.24 -2.51 -9.63
CA LYS A 144 14.40 -1.63 -9.75
C LYS A 144 15.02 -1.40 -8.37
N ASP A 145 16.32 -1.68 -8.23
CA ASP A 145 17.04 -1.62 -6.96
C ASP A 145 17.59 -0.23 -6.66
N LEU A 146 16.84 0.53 -5.86
CA LEU A 146 17.24 1.85 -5.36
C LEU A 146 18.04 1.76 -4.06
N THR A 147 18.19 0.59 -3.45
CA THR A 147 19.05 0.40 -2.25
C THR A 147 20.52 0.62 -2.56
N SER A 148 20.89 0.55 -3.85
CA SER A 148 22.21 0.91 -4.37
C SER A 148 22.51 2.42 -4.35
N LEU A 149 21.50 3.27 -4.17
CA LEU A 149 21.66 4.72 -4.11
C LEU A 149 21.98 5.17 -2.68
N PRO A 150 22.83 6.21 -2.51
CA PRO A 150 23.09 6.78 -1.19
C PRO A 150 21.82 7.43 -0.62
N MET A 151 21.68 7.45 0.71
CA MET A 151 20.50 8.03 1.40
C MET A 151 20.35 9.54 1.16
N GLU A 152 21.40 10.21 0.71
CA GLU A 152 21.41 11.62 0.29
C GLU A 152 20.76 11.84 -1.09
N HIS A 153 20.55 10.79 -1.87
CA HIS A 153 19.93 10.89 -3.19
C HIS A 153 18.48 11.41 -3.07
N ASP A 154 18.05 12.27 -3.99
CA ASP A 154 16.76 13.00 -3.89
C ASP A 154 15.52 12.12 -3.75
N VAL A 155 15.57 10.87 -4.23
CA VAL A 155 14.50 9.87 -4.06
C VAL A 155 14.23 9.54 -2.58
N TYR A 156 15.21 9.73 -1.71
CA TYR A 156 15.14 9.56 -0.26
C TYR A 156 14.78 10.85 0.49
N SER A 157 14.39 11.92 -0.23
CA SER A 157 13.90 13.15 0.41
C SER A 157 12.76 12.85 1.38
N LYS A 158 12.88 13.35 2.61
CA LYS A 158 11.91 13.07 3.68
C LYS A 158 10.58 13.82 3.49
N SER A 159 10.55 14.90 2.73
CA SER A 159 9.35 15.75 2.60
C SER A 159 8.90 15.97 1.16
N HIS A 160 9.77 15.79 0.18
CA HIS A 160 9.47 16.06 -1.23
C HIS A 160 9.57 14.78 -2.05
N TYR A 161 8.46 14.38 -2.67
CA TYR A 161 8.39 13.12 -3.42
C TYR A 161 8.61 13.28 -4.93
N SER A 162 8.86 14.50 -5.42
CA SER A 162 8.98 14.81 -6.85
C SER A 162 10.00 13.94 -7.59
N ALA A 163 11.19 13.72 -7.02
CA ALA A 163 12.22 12.88 -7.62
C ALA A 163 11.79 11.40 -7.69
N GLY A 164 11.23 10.85 -6.60
CA GLY A 164 10.72 9.48 -6.57
C GLY A 164 9.53 9.27 -7.52
N GLN A 165 8.62 10.24 -7.59
CA GLN A 165 7.48 10.23 -8.52
C GLN A 165 7.92 10.29 -9.98
N GLN A 166 8.94 11.10 -10.29
CA GLN A 166 9.52 11.13 -11.64
C GLN A 166 10.09 9.76 -12.01
N VAL A 167 10.89 9.17 -11.13
CA VAL A 167 11.46 7.83 -11.33
C VAL A 167 10.36 6.79 -11.54
N ALA A 168 9.30 6.84 -10.72
CA ALA A 168 8.20 5.90 -10.82
C ALA A 168 7.43 6.02 -12.15
N ARG A 169 7.20 7.24 -12.65
CA ARG A 169 6.60 7.46 -13.97
C ARG A 169 7.42 6.83 -15.09
N GLU A 170 8.74 7.08 -15.09
CA GLU A 170 9.66 6.52 -16.08
C GLU A 170 9.65 4.98 -16.05
N LEU A 171 9.69 4.40 -14.85
CA LEU A 171 9.66 2.95 -14.64
C LEU A 171 8.32 2.34 -15.08
N LYS A 172 7.20 2.95 -14.71
CA LYS A 172 5.85 2.49 -15.12
C LYS A 172 5.70 2.52 -16.64
N GLN A 173 6.17 3.58 -17.32
CA GLN A 173 6.16 3.68 -18.79
C GLN A 173 7.01 2.61 -19.47
N SER A 174 8.11 2.19 -18.83
CA SER A 174 8.97 1.11 -19.32
C SER A 174 8.46 -0.32 -19.01
N GLY A 175 7.32 -0.46 -18.31
CA GLY A 175 6.78 -1.76 -17.92
C GLY A 175 7.50 -2.43 -16.75
N SER A 176 8.17 -1.66 -15.88
CA SER A 176 8.80 -2.21 -14.67
C SER A 176 7.75 -2.59 -13.62
N ASP A 177 8.02 -3.66 -12.86
CA ASP A 177 7.14 -4.14 -11.81
C ASP A 177 7.13 -3.25 -10.55
N GLY A 178 8.14 -2.37 -10.39
CA GLY A 178 8.23 -1.52 -9.20
C GLY A 178 9.65 -1.17 -8.77
N VAL A 179 9.78 -0.78 -7.51
CA VAL A 179 11.07 -0.44 -6.87
C VAL A 179 11.24 -1.14 -5.52
N THR A 180 12.49 -1.47 -5.19
CA THR A 180 12.93 -1.78 -3.83
C THR A 180 13.87 -0.67 -3.35
N TYR A 181 13.70 -0.22 -2.10
CA TYR A 181 14.35 0.98 -1.59
C TYR A 181 14.47 0.94 -0.07
N PHE A 182 15.38 1.73 0.51
CA PHE A 182 15.46 1.87 1.96
C PHE A 182 14.37 2.78 2.54
N SER A 183 13.75 2.36 3.62
CA SER A 183 12.83 3.21 4.37
C SER A 183 13.55 4.41 4.97
N VAL A 184 12.96 5.60 4.81
CA VAL A 184 13.41 6.84 5.46
C VAL A 184 12.74 7.06 6.83
N ARG A 185 11.95 6.09 7.28
CA ARG A 185 11.14 6.09 8.51
C ARG A 185 11.50 4.96 9.46
N ALA A 186 12.11 3.90 8.94
CA ALA A 186 12.66 2.80 9.69
C ALA A 186 13.51 3.26 10.88
N ARG A 187 13.45 2.48 11.95
CA ARG A 187 14.24 2.72 13.16
C ARG A 187 15.68 2.25 12.97
N LYS A 188 15.86 1.18 12.21
CA LYS A 188 17.18 0.64 11.88
C LYS A 188 17.61 1.14 10.50
N PRO A 189 18.91 1.43 10.30
CA PRO A 189 19.41 1.68 8.96
C PRO A 189 19.14 0.49 8.04
N GLU A 190 19.04 0.78 6.74
CA GLU A 190 18.96 -0.23 5.68
C GLU A 190 17.71 -1.14 5.71
N GLU A 191 16.67 -0.80 6.48
CA GLU A 191 15.40 -1.55 6.39
C GLU A 191 14.71 -1.30 5.04
N VAL A 192 14.29 -2.37 4.39
CA VAL A 192 13.82 -2.38 3.01
C VAL A 192 12.31 -2.24 2.91
N CYS A 193 11.89 -1.39 1.96
CA CYS A 193 10.53 -1.26 1.49
C CYS A 193 10.43 -1.58 0.00
N PHE A 194 9.20 -1.90 -0.41
CA PHE A 194 8.83 -2.19 -1.79
C PHE A 194 7.67 -1.28 -2.21
N ALA A 195 7.67 -0.88 -3.47
CA ALA A 195 6.52 -0.28 -4.13
C ALA A 195 6.27 -1.03 -5.44
N LEU A 196 5.20 -1.82 -5.46
CA LEU A 196 4.78 -2.60 -6.63
C LEU A 196 3.82 -1.78 -7.49
N PHE A 197 3.98 -1.86 -8.81
CA PHE A 197 3.22 -1.05 -9.76
C PHE A 197 2.06 -1.79 -10.42
N ALA A 198 1.81 -3.04 -10.05
CA ALA A 198 0.70 -3.82 -10.58
C ALA A 198 0.16 -4.81 -9.53
N PRO A 199 -1.18 -4.99 -9.45
CA PRO A 199 -1.77 -5.93 -8.51
C PRO A 199 -1.47 -7.40 -8.85
N ARG A 200 -1.34 -7.78 -10.13
CA ARG A 200 -0.99 -9.15 -10.57
C ARG A 200 0.32 -9.72 -10.02
N LEU A 201 1.18 -8.86 -9.46
CA LEU A 201 2.45 -9.26 -8.84
C LEU A 201 2.23 -9.94 -7.48
N ILE A 202 1.07 -9.70 -6.87
CA ILE A 202 0.70 -10.19 -5.55
C ILE A 202 0.04 -11.55 -5.69
N GLN A 203 0.56 -12.53 -4.94
CA GLN A 203 0.11 -13.92 -4.99
C GLN A 203 -0.84 -14.25 -3.84
N ARG A 204 -0.71 -13.56 -2.70
CA ARG A 204 -1.53 -13.75 -1.50
C ARG A 204 -1.40 -12.56 -0.57
N ILE A 205 -2.50 -12.17 0.08
CA ILE A 205 -2.48 -11.28 1.26
C ILE A 205 -3.34 -11.90 2.36
N VAL A 206 -2.78 -12.00 3.58
CA VAL A 206 -3.53 -12.46 4.75
C VAL A 206 -3.43 -11.47 5.90
N GLN A 207 -4.53 -11.34 6.63
CA GLN A 207 -4.55 -10.58 7.88
C GLN A 207 -3.79 -11.35 8.97
N THR A 208 -2.89 -10.67 9.68
CA THR A 208 -1.99 -11.30 10.67
C THR A 208 -2.34 -10.92 12.10
N ALA A 209 -2.50 -9.63 12.38
CA ALA A 209 -2.68 -9.13 13.74
C ALA A 209 -3.45 -7.81 13.74
N HIS A 210 -4.05 -7.51 14.87
CA HIS A 210 -4.63 -6.20 15.14
C HIS A 210 -3.67 -5.33 15.92
N PHE A 211 -3.64 -4.05 15.58
CA PHE A 211 -2.86 -3.06 16.29
C PHE A 211 -3.68 -1.84 16.65
N GLU A 212 -3.24 -1.13 17.67
CA GLU A 212 -3.79 0.16 18.08
C GLU A 212 -2.66 1.18 18.19
N SER A 213 -2.93 2.40 17.70
CA SER A 213 -2.09 3.56 17.96
C SER A 213 -2.86 4.57 18.81
N PHE A 214 -2.17 5.18 19.75
CA PHE A 214 -2.70 6.22 20.60
C PHE A 214 -2.13 7.56 20.13
N TYR A 215 -3.02 8.50 19.82
CA TYR A 215 -2.66 9.81 19.28
C TYR A 215 -2.96 10.90 20.31
N SER A 216 -1.99 11.77 20.57
CA SER A 216 -2.14 12.92 21.45
C SER A 216 -1.14 14.01 21.09
N ASN A 217 -1.56 15.27 21.15
CA ASN A 217 -0.70 16.45 20.96
C ASN A 217 0.14 16.41 19.67
N GLY A 218 -0.45 15.96 18.56
CA GLY A 218 0.21 15.96 17.25
C GLY A 218 1.16 14.79 17.00
N ALA A 219 1.18 13.78 17.87
CA ALA A 219 2.03 12.60 17.73
C ALA A 219 1.32 11.30 18.13
N ILE A 220 1.77 10.18 17.56
CA ILE A 220 1.46 8.86 18.09
C ILE A 220 2.37 8.62 19.31
N THR A 221 1.77 8.45 20.47
CA THR A 221 2.48 8.26 21.75
C THR A 221 2.76 6.79 22.05
N LYS A 222 1.95 5.90 21.48
CA LYS A 222 2.00 4.46 21.73
C LYS A 222 1.47 3.69 20.54
N PHE A 223 2.08 2.54 20.25
CA PHE A 223 1.64 1.60 19.22
C PHE A 223 1.72 0.18 19.78
N GLU A 224 0.60 -0.54 19.79
CA GLU A 224 0.50 -1.85 20.45
C GLU A 224 -0.16 -2.89 19.56
N LYS A 225 0.29 -4.14 19.71
CA LYS A 225 -0.39 -5.31 19.13
C LYS A 225 -1.47 -5.76 20.11
N VAL A 226 -2.72 -5.78 19.65
CA VAL A 226 -3.91 -6.04 20.49
C VAL A 226 -4.32 -7.51 20.45
N SER A 227 -4.11 -8.21 19.33
CA SER A 227 -4.35 -9.65 19.21
C SER A 227 -3.54 -10.28 18.07
N PRO A 228 -3.10 -11.55 18.18
CA PRO A 228 -2.87 -12.37 17.00
C PRO A 228 -4.22 -12.67 16.33
N CYS A 229 -4.30 -12.61 15.00
CA CYS A 229 -5.43 -13.19 14.29
C CYS A 229 -5.29 -14.71 14.46
N ASN A 230 -6.23 -15.37 15.14
CA ASN A 230 -6.29 -16.82 15.07
C ASN A 230 -6.59 -17.18 13.62
N ALA A 231 -5.64 -17.85 12.96
CA ALA A 231 -5.84 -18.43 11.64
C ALA A 231 -6.66 -19.71 11.82
N GLU A 232 -7.95 -19.59 12.13
CA GLU A 232 -8.95 -20.66 12.08
C GLU A 232 -10.35 -20.06 12.36
N GLN A 233 -11.32 -20.39 11.49
CA GLN A 233 -12.73 -19.92 11.38
C GLN A 233 -12.85 -18.63 10.55
N ASP A 234 -13.40 -18.61 9.33
CA ASP A 234 -14.33 -19.49 8.60
C ASP A 234 -13.94 -19.62 7.11
#